data_AF-A0A093VLX6-F1
#
_entry.id   AF-A0A093VLX6-F1
#
_cell.length_a   1.000
_cell.length_b   1.000
_cell.length_c   1.000
_cell.angle_alpha   90.00
_cell.angle_beta   90.00
_cell.angle_gamma   90.00
#
_symmetry.space_group_name_H-M   'P 1'
#
loop_
_entity.id
_entity.type
_entity.pdbx_description
1 polymer ?
#
loop_
_entity_poly.entity_id
_entity_poly.type
_entity_poly.pdbx_seq_one_letter_code
_entity_poly.pdbx_strand_id
1 'polypeptide(L)'
;MSREVAKAAKSASNAIAVSKKYTVQSTGIWEVIRRTLAVDPTRSTGVPLNSQFRNPAPGALPPQSYDEPVTLPAADLADNPYWKRDVRRNYPQLSVFSQGDVAGLLTFGNKQAPKEDALQLGEAGEKQLIAAKQEGDEKGLAAQFEKDKNSVKSVLGPDGLPPLPVRLNNLAKYELGSGQGYPEKYGSSSSSFLALSIYATHMTC
;
A
#
# COMPACT_ATOMS: atom_id res chain seq x y z
N MET A 1 -22.28 30.77 -28.56
CA MET A 1 -21.09 29.88 -28.59
C MET A 1 -20.05 30.23 -27.53
N SER A 2 -19.62 31.49 -27.37
CA SER A 2 -18.58 31.89 -26.40
C SER A 2 -18.98 31.80 -24.91
N ARG A 3 -20.25 32.07 -24.58
CA ARG A 3 -20.75 31.98 -23.18
C ARG A 3 -20.84 30.55 -22.66
N GLU A 4 -21.23 29.61 -23.52
CA GLU A 4 -21.31 28.17 -23.16
C GLU A 4 -19.92 27.57 -22.96
N VAL A 5 -18.93 27.95 -23.78
CA VAL A 5 -17.52 27.55 -23.63
C VAL A 5 -16.91 28.14 -22.35
N ALA A 6 -17.21 29.41 -22.02
CA ALA A 6 -16.76 30.03 -20.77
C ALA A 6 -17.40 29.39 -19.53
N LYS A 7 -18.67 28.95 -19.62
CA LYS A 7 -19.38 28.24 -18.55
C LYS A 7 -18.86 26.81 -18.37
N ALA A 8 -18.54 26.12 -19.46
CA ALA A 8 -17.89 24.81 -19.45
C ALA A 8 -16.47 24.88 -18.86
N ALA A 9 -15.65 25.87 -19.26
CA ALA A 9 -14.31 26.10 -18.70
C ALA A 9 -14.35 26.49 -17.21
N LYS A 10 -15.38 27.24 -16.79
CA LYS A 10 -15.61 27.56 -15.38
C LYS A 10 -16.11 26.36 -14.56
N SER A 11 -16.84 25.42 -15.16
CA SER A 11 -17.23 24.15 -14.52
C SER A 11 -16.09 23.12 -14.47
N ALA A 12 -15.14 23.20 -15.41
CA ALA A 12 -13.96 22.34 -15.47
C ALA A 12 -12.76 22.90 -14.68
N SER A 13 -12.82 24.14 -14.22
CA SER A 13 -11.75 24.74 -13.40
C SER A 13 -12.08 24.57 -11.93
N ASN A 14 -11.18 23.95 -11.17
CA ASN A 14 -11.14 24.01 -9.71
C ASN A 14 -10.79 25.43 -9.20
N ALA A 15 -11.15 26.47 -9.96
CA ALA A 15 -10.81 27.86 -9.69
C ALA A 15 -11.71 28.41 -8.57
N ILE A 16 -11.13 28.52 -7.39
CA ILE A 16 -11.78 29.12 -6.22
C ILE A 16 -11.65 30.64 -6.27
N ALA A 17 -12.74 31.35 -5.98
CA ALA A 17 -12.75 32.82 -5.91
C ALA A 17 -11.75 33.35 -4.86
N VAL A 18 -11.12 34.49 -5.16
CA VAL A 18 -10.08 35.10 -4.30
C VAL A 18 -10.60 35.43 -2.90
N SER A 19 -11.87 35.84 -2.77
CA SER A 19 -12.50 36.12 -1.49
C SER A 19 -12.60 34.91 -0.55
N LYS A 20 -12.54 33.69 -1.10
CA LYS A 20 -12.53 32.43 -0.33
C LYS A 20 -11.10 31.97 -0.01
N LYS A 21 -10.08 32.75 -0.37
CA LYS A 21 -8.67 32.45 -0.10
C LYS A 21 -8.19 33.31 1.06
N TYR A 22 -7.52 32.69 2.02
CA TYR A 22 -6.99 33.32 3.23
C TYR A 22 -5.70 34.10 2.96
N THR A 23 -5.78 35.12 2.10
CA THR A 23 -4.66 36.00 1.76
C THR A 23 -5.07 37.47 1.78
N VAL A 24 -4.13 38.38 2.01
CA VAL A 24 -4.34 39.82 1.94
C VAL A 24 -4.78 40.21 0.53
N GLN A 25 -5.88 40.96 0.44
CA GLN A 25 -6.50 41.39 -0.82
C GLN A 25 -6.35 42.90 -1.03
N SER A 26 -6.42 43.29 -2.31
CA SER A 26 -6.60 44.69 -2.67
C SER A 26 -8.02 45.15 -2.30
N THR A 27 -8.21 46.44 -2.05
CA THR A 27 -9.51 47.02 -1.66
C THR A 27 -9.82 48.26 -2.49
N GLY A 28 -11.13 48.58 -2.61
CA GLY A 28 -11.59 49.77 -3.33
C GLY A 28 -11.19 49.78 -4.81
N ILE A 29 -10.73 50.93 -5.30
CA ILE A 29 -10.33 51.12 -6.71
C ILE A 29 -9.18 50.20 -7.13
N TRP A 30 -8.29 49.85 -6.21
CA TRP A 30 -7.15 48.96 -6.49
C TRP A 30 -7.58 47.53 -6.78
N GLU A 31 -8.70 47.07 -6.21
CA GLU A 31 -9.26 45.76 -6.56
C GLU A 31 -9.88 45.77 -7.96
N VAL A 32 -10.48 46.88 -8.37
CA VAL A 32 -10.98 47.05 -9.74
C VAL A 32 -9.83 47.00 -10.74
N ILE A 33 -8.75 47.75 -10.47
CA ILE A 33 -7.53 47.76 -11.31
C ILE A 33 -6.89 46.38 -11.36
N ARG A 34 -6.77 45.68 -10.23
CA ARG A 34 -6.22 44.32 -10.17
C ARG A 34 -7.06 43.37 -11.02
N ARG A 35 -8.39 43.41 -10.90
CA ARG A 35 -9.29 42.52 -11.65
C ARG A 35 -9.26 42.79 -13.16
N THR A 36 -8.96 44.02 -13.58
CA THR A 36 -8.87 44.37 -15.01
C THR A 36 -7.50 44.07 -15.61
N LEU A 37 -6.42 44.21 -14.84
CA LEU A 37 -5.04 44.04 -15.34
C LEU A 37 -4.44 42.64 -15.08
N ALA A 38 -5.02 41.84 -14.19
CA ALA A 38 -4.51 40.50 -13.91
C ALA A 38 -4.87 39.48 -15.01
N VAL A 39 -3.90 38.65 -15.40
CA VAL A 39 -4.11 37.54 -16.36
C VAL A 39 -5.14 36.53 -15.85
N ASP A 40 -5.10 36.23 -14.55
CA ASP A 40 -6.10 35.41 -13.87
C ASP A 40 -6.56 36.13 -12.58
N PRO A 41 -7.75 36.76 -12.58
CA PRO A 41 -8.27 37.46 -11.42
C PRO A 41 -8.62 36.52 -10.27
N THR A 42 -8.62 35.19 -10.46
CA THR A 42 -8.82 34.20 -9.40
C THR A 42 -7.55 33.87 -8.63
N ARG A 43 -6.36 34.25 -9.10
CA ARG A 43 -5.09 34.08 -8.35
C ARG A 43 -5.08 34.95 -7.09
N SER A 44 -4.32 34.54 -6.06
CA SER A 44 -4.09 35.31 -4.81
C SER A 44 -2.70 35.93 -4.79
N THR A 45 -2.46 36.87 -3.86
CA THR A 45 -1.13 37.49 -3.62
C THR A 45 -0.15 36.56 -2.89
N GLY A 46 -0.67 35.54 -2.20
CA GLY A 46 0.13 34.60 -1.41
C GLY A 46 0.59 35.13 -0.05
N VAL A 47 0.19 36.35 0.33
CA VAL A 47 0.48 36.93 1.65
C VAL A 47 -0.62 36.50 2.63
N PRO A 48 -0.33 35.74 3.70
CA PRO A 48 -1.34 35.33 4.69
C PRO A 48 -1.95 36.53 5.43
N LEU A 49 -3.17 36.37 5.92
CA LEU A 49 -3.82 37.39 6.75
C LEU A 49 -3.25 37.37 8.17
N ASN A 50 -2.50 38.40 8.57
CA ASN A 50 -1.84 38.47 9.89
C ASN A 50 -2.79 38.30 11.08
N SER A 51 -4.06 38.72 10.95
CA SER A 51 -5.04 38.61 12.03
C SER A 51 -5.50 37.17 12.31
N GLN A 52 -5.40 36.27 11.32
CA GLN A 52 -5.91 34.89 11.39
C GLN A 52 -4.78 33.85 11.31
N PHE A 53 -3.74 34.14 10.53
CA PHE A 53 -2.63 33.22 10.34
C PHE A 53 -1.76 33.20 11.59
N ARG A 54 -1.71 32.05 12.29
CA ARG A 54 -0.90 31.83 13.49
C ARG A 54 -1.21 32.84 14.61
N ASN A 55 -2.48 33.23 14.71
CA ASN A 55 -2.98 34.09 15.77
C ASN A 55 -4.24 33.46 16.38
N PRO A 56 -4.23 33.03 17.65
CA PRO A 56 -3.15 33.19 18.64
C PRO A 56 -1.87 32.44 18.26
N ALA A 57 -0.73 32.92 18.77
CA ALA A 57 0.53 32.19 18.64
C ALA A 57 0.40 30.79 19.30
N PRO A 58 1.11 29.75 18.84
CA PRO A 58 0.97 28.41 19.39
C PRO A 58 1.14 28.31 20.92
N GLY A 59 1.99 29.16 21.52
CA GLY A 59 2.21 29.21 22.97
C GLY A 59 1.27 30.12 23.76
N ALA A 60 0.29 30.75 23.11
CA ALA A 60 -0.70 31.60 23.77
C ALA A 60 -1.98 30.84 24.17
N LEU A 61 -2.04 29.53 23.89
CA LEU A 61 -3.10 28.65 24.41
C LEU A 61 -2.91 28.44 25.92
N PRO A 62 -3.99 28.35 26.70
CA PRO A 62 -3.90 28.00 28.12
C PRO A 62 -3.17 26.67 28.31
N PRO A 63 -2.21 26.55 29.24
CA PRO A 63 -1.40 25.33 29.41
C PRO A 63 -2.20 24.04 29.67
N GLN A 64 -3.43 24.17 30.19
CA GLN A 64 -4.32 23.06 30.56
C GLN A 64 -5.48 22.87 29.57
N SER A 65 -5.43 23.50 28.38
CA SER A 65 -6.52 23.37 27.40
C SER A 65 -6.47 22.09 26.56
N TYR A 66 -5.43 21.27 26.73
CA TYR A 66 -5.22 20.06 25.94
C TYR A 66 -5.22 18.84 26.85
N ASP A 67 -6.12 17.91 26.54
CA ASP A 67 -6.13 16.56 27.10
C ASP A 67 -5.63 15.60 26.02
N GLU A 68 -4.74 14.69 26.40
CA GLU A 68 -4.21 13.68 25.47
C GLU A 68 -5.33 12.73 25.03
N PRO A 69 -5.57 12.57 23.72
CA PRO A 69 -6.58 11.64 23.25
C PRO A 69 -6.09 10.22 23.46
N VAL A 70 -6.92 9.42 24.11
CA VAL A 70 -6.68 8.00 24.35
C VAL A 70 -7.72 7.18 23.61
N THR A 71 -7.34 6.00 23.10
CA THR A 71 -8.24 5.13 22.33
C THR A 71 -8.69 3.94 23.17
N LEU A 72 -9.98 3.64 23.17
CA LEU A 72 -10.49 2.36 23.69
C LEU A 72 -10.31 1.29 22.60
N PRO A 73 -9.79 0.09 22.93
CA PRO A 73 -9.59 -0.48 24.28
C PRO A 73 -8.21 -0.20 24.93
N ALA A 74 -7.28 0.47 24.24
CA ALA A 74 -5.91 0.67 24.74
C ALA A 74 -5.80 1.52 26.01
N ALA A 75 -6.80 2.34 26.29
CA ALA A 75 -6.89 3.23 27.45
C ALA A 75 -7.64 2.64 28.65
N ASP A 76 -8.20 1.44 28.53
CA ASP A 76 -8.96 0.83 29.62
C ASP A 76 -8.06 0.53 30.83
N LEU A 77 -8.58 0.78 32.03
CA LEU A 77 -7.87 0.64 33.30
C LEU A 77 -8.02 -0.76 33.90
N ALA A 78 -9.11 -1.47 33.61
CA ALA A 78 -9.44 -2.74 34.25
C ALA A 78 -8.95 -3.95 33.45
N ASP A 79 -9.38 -4.08 32.19
CA ASP A 79 -9.24 -5.33 31.42
C ASP A 79 -8.17 -5.25 30.32
N ASN A 80 -7.14 -4.45 30.55
CA ASN A 80 -6.12 -4.15 29.56
C ASN A 80 -4.71 -4.56 30.02
N PRO A 81 -4.38 -5.85 30.19
CA PRO A 81 -3.02 -6.26 30.54
C PRO A 81 -2.06 -6.10 29.35
N TYR A 82 -0.82 -5.63 29.62
CA TYR A 82 0.17 -5.31 28.57
C TYR A 82 0.51 -6.49 27.64
N TRP A 83 0.60 -7.70 28.17
CA TRP A 83 0.99 -8.88 27.38
C TRP A 83 0.00 -9.22 26.26
N LYS A 84 -1.28 -8.85 26.37
CA LYS A 84 -2.28 -9.03 25.30
C LYS A 84 -2.11 -8.02 24.15
N ARG A 85 -1.56 -6.84 24.44
CA ARG A 85 -1.31 -5.74 23.48
C ARG A 85 0.14 -5.65 23.02
N ASP A 86 1.02 -6.51 23.52
CA ASP A 86 2.44 -6.52 23.17
C ASP A 86 2.64 -7.15 21.78
N VAL A 87 2.40 -6.34 20.74
CA VAL A 87 2.66 -6.70 19.33
C VAL A 87 4.15 -6.86 19.03
N ARG A 88 5.02 -6.24 19.85
CA ARG A 88 6.48 -6.28 19.64
C ARG A 88 7.03 -7.69 19.92
N ARG A 89 6.51 -8.38 20.95
CA ARG A 89 6.89 -9.76 21.26
C ARG A 89 6.09 -10.79 20.46
N ASN A 90 4.90 -10.43 19.99
CA ASN A 90 4.06 -11.30 19.16
C ASN A 90 4.32 -11.08 17.65
N TYR A 91 5.59 -11.02 17.25
CA TYR A 91 5.96 -10.87 15.85
C TYR A 91 5.92 -12.23 15.13
N PRO A 92 5.54 -12.28 13.85
CA PRO A 92 5.59 -13.52 13.07
C PRO A 92 7.03 -13.99 12.91
N GLN A 93 7.29 -15.26 13.23
CA GLN A 93 8.63 -15.84 13.08
C GLN A 93 8.97 -16.04 11.61
N LEU A 94 10.23 -15.79 11.25
CA LEU A 94 10.75 -16.07 9.92
C LEU A 94 10.76 -17.58 9.69
N SER A 95 10.06 -18.06 8.66
CA SER A 95 10.11 -19.45 8.23
C SER A 95 11.17 -19.60 7.14
N VAL A 96 12.18 -20.43 7.39
CA VAL A 96 13.25 -20.76 6.45
C VAL A 96 13.15 -22.24 6.11
N PHE A 97 13.23 -22.58 4.82
CA PHE A 97 13.12 -23.94 4.32
C PHE A 97 14.39 -24.34 3.58
N SER A 98 14.99 -25.48 3.93
CA SER A 98 16.06 -26.11 3.14
C SER A 98 15.49 -26.97 2.01
N GLN A 99 16.35 -27.43 1.09
CA GLN A 99 15.94 -28.40 0.08
C GLN A 99 15.50 -29.72 0.70
N GLY A 100 16.16 -30.19 1.78
CA GLY A 100 15.73 -31.35 2.56
C GLY A 100 14.36 -31.17 3.21
N ASP A 101 14.06 -29.99 3.75
CA ASP A 101 12.74 -29.71 4.34
C ASP A 101 11.61 -29.79 3.29
N VAL A 102 11.83 -29.23 2.10
CA VAL A 102 10.86 -29.29 0.99
C VAL A 102 10.73 -30.72 0.45
N ALA A 103 11.82 -31.46 0.32
CA ALA A 103 11.79 -32.87 -0.10
C ALA A 103 10.98 -33.73 0.90
N GLY A 104 11.14 -33.49 2.20
CA GLY A 104 10.36 -34.13 3.24
C GLY A 104 8.86 -33.81 3.12
N LEU A 105 8.51 -32.53 2.93
CA LEU A 105 7.11 -32.09 2.72
C LEU A 105 6.49 -32.75 1.47
N LEU A 106 7.24 -32.89 0.38
CA LEU A 106 6.76 -33.57 -0.83
C LEU A 106 6.59 -35.08 -0.63
N THR A 107 7.43 -35.71 0.20
CA THR A 107 7.41 -37.16 0.44
C THR A 107 6.30 -37.56 1.41
N PHE A 108 6.20 -36.88 2.54
CA PHE A 108 5.33 -37.28 3.66
C PHE A 108 4.08 -36.40 3.82
N GLY A 109 4.00 -35.27 3.11
CA GLY A 109 2.92 -34.30 3.24
C GLY A 109 3.15 -33.29 4.37
N ASN A 110 2.07 -32.67 4.83
CA ASN A 110 2.10 -31.68 5.91
C ASN A 110 1.08 -32.03 6.99
N LYS A 111 1.06 -31.25 8.08
CA LYS A 111 0.13 -31.47 9.19
C LYS A 111 -1.36 -31.41 8.78
N GLN A 112 -1.70 -30.67 7.73
CA GLN A 112 -3.07 -30.50 7.26
C GLN A 112 -3.52 -31.63 6.32
N ALA A 113 -2.60 -32.19 5.54
CA ALA A 113 -2.81 -33.26 4.58
C ALA A 113 -1.61 -34.24 4.65
N PRO A 114 -1.57 -35.11 5.68
CA PRO A 114 -0.53 -36.11 5.81
C PRO A 114 -0.70 -37.21 4.76
N LYS A 115 0.41 -37.69 4.18
CA LYS A 115 0.40 -38.90 3.34
C LYS A 115 0.53 -40.11 4.26
N GLU A 116 -0.61 -40.58 4.79
CA GLU A 116 -0.67 -41.65 5.80
C GLU A 116 -0.01 -42.97 5.32
N ASP A 117 0.02 -43.21 4.02
CA ASP A 117 0.67 -44.39 3.44
C ASP A 117 2.21 -44.33 3.45
N ALA A 118 2.79 -43.13 3.61
CA ALA A 118 4.22 -42.89 3.44
C ALA A 118 4.98 -42.71 4.77
N LEU A 119 4.33 -42.22 5.83
CA LEU A 119 4.97 -41.93 7.11
C LEU A 119 4.56 -42.95 8.17
N GLN A 120 5.53 -43.68 8.73
CA GLN A 120 5.28 -44.62 9.82
C GLN A 120 5.02 -43.90 11.15
N LEU A 121 4.26 -44.54 12.04
CA LEU A 121 3.96 -44.00 13.37
C LEU A 121 5.11 -44.27 14.36
N GLY A 122 5.35 -43.31 15.26
CA GLY A 122 6.34 -43.44 16.35
C GLY A 122 7.79 -43.25 15.90
N GLU A 123 8.72 -43.92 16.58
CA GLU A 123 10.18 -43.77 16.38
C GLU A 123 10.64 -44.10 14.95
N ALA A 124 9.91 -44.98 14.26
CA ALA A 124 10.21 -45.33 12.87
C ALA A 124 9.94 -44.16 11.91
N GLY A 125 8.88 -43.37 12.15
CA GLY A 125 8.59 -42.16 11.38
C GLY A 125 9.61 -41.05 11.63
N GLU A 126 10.09 -40.90 12.87
CA GLU A 126 11.13 -39.92 13.20
C GLU A 126 12.43 -40.23 12.44
N LYS A 127 12.83 -41.50 12.38
CA LYS A 127 14.00 -41.94 11.60
C LYS A 127 13.81 -41.70 10.09
N GLN A 128 12.60 -41.91 9.56
CA GLN A 128 12.27 -41.62 8.16
C GLN A 128 12.40 -40.12 7.84
N LEU A 129 11.94 -39.24 8.72
CA LEU A 129 12.05 -37.79 8.55
C LEU A 129 13.50 -37.31 8.56
N ILE A 130 14.31 -37.83 9.48
CA ILE A 130 15.75 -37.51 9.56
C ILE A 130 16.48 -37.99 8.30
N ALA A 131 16.22 -39.23 7.85
CA ALA A 131 16.85 -39.79 6.66
C ALA A 131 16.48 -39.02 5.39
N ALA A 132 15.20 -38.65 5.24
CA ALA A 132 14.74 -37.87 4.08
C ALA A 132 15.33 -36.45 4.06
N LYS A 133 15.51 -35.83 5.23
CA LYS A 133 16.16 -34.53 5.34
C LYS A 133 17.63 -34.60 4.93
N GLN A 134 18.37 -35.58 5.45
CA GLN A 134 19.77 -35.80 5.08
C GLN A 134 19.92 -36.08 3.58
N GLU A 135 19.11 -36.98 3.02
CA GLU A 135 19.16 -37.29 1.59
C GLU A 135 18.82 -36.07 0.72
N GLY A 136 17.83 -35.26 1.13
CA GLY A 136 17.43 -34.05 0.41
C GLY A 136 18.44 -32.91 0.52
N ASP A 137 19.19 -32.81 1.60
CA ASP A 137 20.29 -31.84 1.73
C ASP A 137 21.53 -32.27 0.92
N GLU A 138 21.79 -33.57 0.76
CA GLU A 138 22.93 -34.10 -0.03
C GLU A 138 22.67 -34.14 -1.53
N LYS A 139 21.51 -34.66 -1.95
CA LYS A 139 21.18 -34.90 -3.37
C LYS A 139 20.30 -33.81 -3.98
N GLY A 140 19.76 -32.93 -3.15
CA GLY A 140 18.86 -31.85 -3.55
C GLY A 140 17.48 -32.34 -4.02
N LEU A 141 16.65 -31.38 -4.40
CA LEU A 141 15.26 -31.63 -4.85
C LEU A 141 15.17 -32.40 -6.18
N ALA A 142 16.22 -32.37 -7.01
CA ALA A 142 16.23 -33.04 -8.31
C ALA A 142 16.03 -34.55 -8.18
N ALA A 143 16.73 -35.19 -7.25
CA ALA A 143 16.60 -36.62 -7.00
C ALA A 143 15.18 -37.01 -6.54
N GLN A 144 14.47 -36.12 -5.86
CA GLN A 144 13.10 -36.37 -5.43
C GLN A 144 12.13 -36.33 -6.62
N PHE A 145 12.31 -35.41 -7.56
CA PHE A 145 11.47 -35.33 -8.76
C PHE A 145 11.72 -36.47 -9.74
N GLU A 146 12.93 -37.04 -9.76
CA GLU A 146 13.22 -38.26 -10.52
C GLU A 146 12.50 -39.49 -9.94
N LYS A 147 12.45 -39.61 -8.61
CA LYS A 147 11.78 -40.70 -7.89
C LYS A 147 10.25 -40.60 -8.00
N ASP A 148 9.69 -39.42 -7.76
CA ASP A 148 8.25 -39.18 -7.79
C ASP A 148 7.89 -38.03 -8.76
N LYS A 149 7.69 -38.38 -10.02
CA LYS A 149 7.28 -37.43 -11.08
C LYS A 149 5.88 -36.84 -10.84
N ASN A 150 5.05 -37.46 -10.00
CA ASN A 150 3.72 -36.95 -9.67
C ASN A 150 3.76 -35.89 -8.55
N SER A 151 4.87 -35.80 -7.80
CA SER A 151 5.04 -34.79 -6.74
C SER A 151 4.90 -33.35 -7.26
N VAL A 152 5.30 -33.09 -8.51
CA VAL A 152 5.17 -31.78 -9.17
C VAL A 152 3.71 -31.31 -9.24
N LYS A 153 2.73 -32.22 -9.33
CA LYS A 153 1.30 -31.86 -9.36
C LYS A 153 0.83 -31.20 -8.07
N SER A 154 1.50 -31.45 -6.95
CA SER A 154 1.19 -30.83 -5.66
C SER A 154 1.75 -29.41 -5.51
N VAL A 155 2.70 -29.03 -6.38
CA VAL A 155 3.35 -27.70 -6.39
C VAL A 155 2.61 -26.75 -7.33
N LEU A 156 2.00 -27.28 -8.38
CA LEU A 156 1.25 -26.51 -9.37
C LEU A 156 -0.16 -26.17 -8.87
N GLY A 157 -0.78 -25.19 -9.52
CA GLY A 157 -2.19 -24.86 -9.32
C GLY A 157 -3.12 -26.04 -9.70
N PRO A 158 -4.40 -25.96 -9.31
CA PRO A 158 -5.40 -26.99 -9.63
C PRO A 158 -5.60 -27.21 -11.14
N ASP A 159 -5.24 -26.22 -11.95
CA ASP A 159 -5.23 -26.21 -13.41
C ASP A 159 -3.90 -26.70 -14.02
N GLY A 160 -2.92 -27.06 -13.20
CA GLY A 160 -1.58 -27.45 -13.63
C GLY A 160 -0.71 -26.27 -14.08
N LEU A 161 -1.14 -25.03 -13.86
CA LEU A 161 -0.35 -23.84 -14.13
C LEU A 161 0.53 -23.48 -12.92
N PRO A 162 1.68 -22.82 -13.12
CA PRO A 162 2.47 -22.31 -12.01
C PRO A 162 1.65 -21.26 -11.22
N PRO A 163 1.79 -21.20 -9.89
CA PRO A 163 1.07 -20.22 -9.08
C PRO A 163 1.48 -18.79 -9.48
N LEU A 164 0.49 -17.91 -9.63
CA LEU A 164 0.72 -16.50 -9.86
C LEU A 164 1.28 -15.84 -8.59
N PRO A 165 2.11 -14.79 -8.72
CA PRO A 165 2.60 -14.05 -7.56
C PRO A 165 1.41 -13.51 -6.74
N VAL A 166 1.44 -13.77 -5.44
CA VAL A 166 0.36 -13.37 -4.52
C VAL A 166 0.29 -11.86 -4.41
N ARG A 167 -0.91 -11.30 -4.59
CA ARG A 167 -1.19 -9.89 -4.31
C ARG A 167 -1.80 -9.77 -2.92
N LEU A 168 -1.09 -9.15 -1.98
CA LEU A 168 -1.59 -8.91 -0.61
C LEU A 168 -2.73 -7.88 -0.59
N ASN A 169 -2.70 -6.91 -1.51
CA ASN A 169 -3.75 -5.90 -1.66
C ASN A 169 -4.54 -6.14 -2.93
N ASN A 170 -5.71 -6.77 -2.81
CA ASN A 170 -6.61 -7.05 -3.93
C ASN A 170 -7.37 -5.82 -4.45
N LEU A 171 -7.27 -4.66 -3.78
CA LEU A 171 -8.04 -3.45 -4.10
C LEU A 171 -7.30 -2.47 -5.01
N ALA A 172 -6.01 -2.69 -5.28
CA ALA A 172 -5.20 -1.77 -6.07
C ALA A 172 -5.40 -1.94 -7.60
N LYS A 173 -6.65 -1.92 -8.07
CA LYS A 173 -6.93 -1.80 -9.50
C LYS A 173 -6.87 -0.33 -9.88
N TYR A 174 -5.90 0.03 -10.71
CA TYR A 174 -5.77 1.41 -11.17
C TYR A 174 -6.92 1.76 -12.13
N GLU A 175 -7.59 2.86 -11.85
CA GLU A 175 -8.64 3.42 -12.70
C GLU A 175 -8.25 4.82 -13.15
N LEU A 176 -8.38 5.07 -14.45
CA LEU A 176 -8.10 6.38 -15.01
C LEU A 176 -9.29 7.32 -14.74
N GLY A 177 -9.11 8.24 -13.80
CA GLY A 177 -10.06 9.33 -13.57
C GLY A 177 -10.08 10.31 -14.73
N SER A 178 -11.28 10.73 -15.16
CA SER A 178 -11.49 11.66 -16.29
C SER A 178 -11.35 13.15 -15.92
N GLY A 179 -11.13 13.48 -14.64
CA GLY A 179 -11.19 14.85 -14.12
C GLY A 179 -9.89 15.42 -13.53
N GLN A 180 -8.78 14.67 -13.58
CA GLN A 180 -7.49 15.08 -13.00
C GLN A 180 -6.42 15.01 -14.08
N GLY A 181 -5.81 16.16 -14.40
CA GLY A 181 -4.68 16.24 -15.33
C GLY A 181 -4.86 17.28 -16.43
N TYR A 182 -4.04 17.14 -17.46
CA TYR A 182 -4.06 18.03 -18.63
C TYR A 182 -5.26 17.72 -19.53
N PRO A 183 -5.77 18.71 -20.28
CA PRO A 183 -6.77 18.45 -21.29
C PRO A 183 -6.22 17.54 -22.40
N GLU A 184 -7.10 16.76 -23.04
CA GLU A 184 -6.80 15.67 -23.98
C GLU A 184 -5.84 16.04 -25.14
N LYS A 185 -5.80 17.32 -25.51
CA LYS A 185 -4.89 17.86 -26.53
C LYS A 185 -3.41 17.62 -26.20
N TYR A 186 -3.06 17.48 -24.93
CA TYR A 186 -1.69 17.19 -24.52
C TYR A 186 -1.49 15.67 -24.45
N GLY A 187 -0.45 15.15 -25.13
CA GLY A 187 -0.05 13.73 -25.07
C GLY A 187 0.40 13.26 -23.67
N SER A 188 0.33 14.15 -22.68
CA SER A 188 0.32 13.83 -21.27
C SER A 188 -1.08 13.36 -20.86
N SER A 189 -1.41 12.11 -21.15
CA SER A 189 -2.49 11.47 -20.41
C SER A 189 -2.08 11.43 -18.93
N SER A 190 -3.05 11.39 -18.01
CA SER A 190 -2.78 10.91 -16.63
C SER A 190 -2.11 9.52 -16.65
N SER A 191 -2.22 8.78 -17.75
CA SER A 191 -1.50 7.53 -18.07
C SER A 191 -0.05 7.71 -18.56
N SER A 192 0.38 8.90 -19.01
CA SER A 192 1.70 9.09 -19.64
C SER A 192 2.81 9.33 -18.61
N PHE A 193 2.47 9.83 -17.40
CA PHE A 193 3.45 10.05 -16.33
C PHE A 193 3.84 8.76 -15.60
N LEU A 194 3.00 7.72 -15.62
CA LEU A 194 3.28 6.43 -14.97
C LEU A 194 4.10 5.47 -15.83
N ALA A 195 4.02 5.59 -17.16
CA ALA A 195 4.81 4.76 -18.07
C ALA A 195 6.33 4.94 -17.86
N LEU A 196 6.78 6.13 -17.46
CA LEU A 196 8.20 6.39 -17.18
C LEU A 196 8.66 5.86 -15.81
N SER A 197 7.78 5.82 -14.81
CA SER A 197 8.14 5.32 -13.47
C SER A 197 8.18 3.80 -13.40
N ILE A 198 7.28 3.11 -14.11
CA ILE A 198 7.24 1.64 -14.13
C ILE A 198 8.44 1.06 -14.89
N TYR A 199 8.90 1.74 -15.96
CA TYR A 199 10.09 1.30 -16.70
C TYR A 199 11.39 1.45 -15.90
N ALA A 200 11.50 2.45 -15.03
CA ALA A 200 12.70 2.66 -14.21
C ALA A 200 12.86 1.61 -13.10
N THR A 201 11.76 1.07 -12.55
CA THR A 201 11.81 0.05 -11.48
C THR A 201 12.05 -1.37 -12.03
N HIS A 202 11.81 -1.62 -13.32
CA HIS A 202 12.06 -2.92 -13.95
C HIS A 202 13.45 -3.05 -14.61
N MET A 203 14.23 -1.98 -14.71
CA MET A 203 15.63 -2.04 -15.20
C MET A 203 16.68 -2.12 -14.08
N THR A 204 16.24 -2.22 -12.81
CA THR A 204 17.12 -2.49 -11.67
C THR A 204 16.59 -3.68 -10.87
N CYS A 205 16.65 -4.87 -11.47
CA CYS A 205 16.78 -6.13 -10.77
C CYS A 205 17.44 -7.17 -11.68
#